data_AF-A0A0D6LB33-F1
#
_entry.id   AF-A0A0D6LB33-F1
#
_cell.length_a   1.000
_cell.length_b   1.000
_cell.length_c   1.000
_cell.angle_alpha   90.00
_cell.angle_beta   90.00
_cell.angle_gamma   90.00
#
_symmetry.space_group_name_H-M   'P 1'
#
loop_
_entity.id
_entity.type
_entity.pdbx_description
1 polymer ?
#
loop_
_entity_poly.entity_id
_entity_poly.type
_entity_poly.pdbx_seq_one_letter_code
_entity_poly.pdbx_strand_id
1 'polypeptide(L)'
;MALSHYKFSDELGKAEYSPEAEAFVKARIMDLKYLAKPKKEEVLSHVVRDGELPKRCKGGWPIQAYSWMKRHGVVTGGKYEQKDVCKPYVFYPCGKHKDLPYYGPCPKDSWPTPKCRKICQRKYKISYQEDKHFAKHVYYLPNNETRIREEILKTGPVVAAFNVYQDFSYYKGGIYVHKWGEDTGAHAVKVIGWGSENGVDYWLIANSWNSYFRIVRGTNNCGIEERMVAGRMKS
;
A
#
# COMPACT_ATOMS: atom_id res chain seq x y z
N MET A 1 -4.79 48.55 -25.44
CA MET A 1 -6.04 47.88 -25.05
C MET A 1 -5.64 46.67 -24.21
N ALA A 2 -5.61 46.72 -22.87
CA ALA A 2 -6.76 46.76 -21.93
C ALA A 2 -7.75 45.64 -22.30
N LEU A 3 -8.07 44.62 -21.49
CA LEU A 3 -8.42 44.56 -20.05
C LEU A 3 -8.14 43.12 -19.54
N SER A 4 -7.44 42.89 -18.42
CA SER A 4 -7.92 42.79 -17.03
C SER A 4 -9.09 41.82 -16.74
N HIS A 5 -8.87 41.05 -15.66
CA HIS A 5 -9.82 40.36 -14.77
C HIS A 5 -9.92 38.83 -14.87
N TYR A 6 -9.10 38.14 -14.06
CA TYR A 6 -9.65 37.10 -13.16
C TYR A 6 -9.03 37.27 -11.78
N LYS A 7 -9.91 37.41 -10.78
CA LYS A 7 -9.62 37.56 -9.36
C LYS A 7 -9.03 36.26 -8.82
N PHE A 8 -7.97 36.39 -8.03
CA PHE A 8 -7.69 35.43 -6.96
C PHE A 8 -8.86 35.49 -5.98
N SER A 9 -9.56 34.37 -5.80
CA SER A 9 -10.47 34.18 -4.67
C SER A 9 -9.97 33.00 -3.85
N ASP A 10 -9.64 33.30 -2.60
CA ASP A 10 -9.47 32.35 -1.51
C ASP A 10 -10.72 31.47 -1.41
N GLU A 11 -10.57 30.16 -1.66
CA GLU A 11 -11.43 29.09 -1.14
C GLU A 11 -10.81 27.73 -1.50
N LEU A 12 -9.94 27.24 -0.61
CA LEU A 12 -9.31 25.92 -0.66
C LEU A 12 -10.25 24.91 0.05
N GLY A 13 -10.92 24.06 -0.72
CA GLY A 13 -11.70 22.97 -0.14
C GLY A 13 -12.64 22.28 -1.12
N LYS A 14 -12.11 21.33 -1.91
CA LYS A 14 -12.83 20.20 -2.53
C LYS A 14 -11.81 19.32 -3.25
N ALA A 15 -11.60 18.09 -2.75
CA ALA A 15 -10.90 17.06 -3.50
C ALA A 15 -11.96 16.13 -4.11
N GLU A 16 -12.31 16.38 -5.37
CA GLU A 16 -13.03 15.40 -6.19
C GLU A 16 -12.04 14.41 -6.81
N TYR A 17 -12.44 13.14 -6.94
CA TYR A 17 -11.63 12.13 -7.61
C TYR A 17 -11.46 12.49 -9.09
N SER A 18 -10.22 12.74 -9.52
CA SER A 18 -9.84 12.99 -10.91
C SER A 18 -8.89 11.89 -11.39
N PRO A 19 -9.24 11.16 -12.47
CA PRO A 19 -8.32 10.24 -13.14
C PRO A 19 -7.04 10.93 -13.64
N GLU A 20 -7.14 12.21 -14.01
CA GLU A 20 -6.02 13.06 -14.37
C GLU A 20 -5.16 13.38 -13.15
N ALA A 21 -5.76 13.59 -11.97
CA ALA A 21 -5.03 13.77 -10.70
C ALA A 21 -4.31 12.48 -10.27
N GLU A 22 -4.88 11.30 -10.49
CA GLU A 22 -4.20 10.01 -10.26
C GLU A 22 -3.03 9.80 -11.23
N ALA A 23 -3.20 10.18 -12.50
CA ALA A 23 -2.14 10.18 -13.50
C ALA A 23 -1.05 11.25 -13.23
N PHE A 24 -1.45 12.41 -12.70
CA PHE A 24 -0.60 13.53 -12.30
C PHE A 24 0.23 13.20 -11.03
N VAL A 25 -0.37 12.54 -10.04
CA VAL A 25 0.32 11.99 -8.86
C VAL A 25 1.29 10.88 -9.25
N LYS A 26 0.97 10.08 -10.29
CA LYS A 26 1.91 9.12 -10.90
C LYS A 26 3.05 9.80 -11.69
N ALA A 27 2.85 11.04 -12.16
CA ALA A 27 3.81 11.73 -13.02
C ALA A 27 4.85 12.58 -12.27
N ARG A 28 4.52 13.21 -11.13
CA ARG A 28 5.47 14.05 -10.35
C ARG A 28 4.95 14.37 -8.94
N ILE A 29 5.60 13.74 -7.98
CA ILE A 29 6.07 14.32 -6.71
C ILE A 29 6.15 15.86 -6.72
N MET A 30 5.64 16.50 -5.66
CA MET A 30 5.51 17.96 -5.51
C MET A 30 6.79 18.78 -5.75
N ASP A 31 6.56 19.99 -6.26
CA ASP A 31 7.36 21.21 -6.34
C ASP A 31 8.80 21.17 -5.76
N LEU A 32 9.77 21.50 -6.63
CA LEU A 32 11.22 21.61 -6.37
C LEU A 32 11.57 22.46 -5.14
N LYS A 33 10.69 23.38 -4.71
CA LYS A 33 10.94 24.27 -3.56
C LYS A 33 10.96 23.59 -2.19
N TYR A 34 10.58 22.31 -2.08
CA TYR A 34 10.56 21.56 -0.82
C TYR A 34 11.63 20.46 -0.71
N LEU A 35 12.61 20.44 -1.63
CA LEU A 35 13.71 19.47 -1.59
C LEU A 35 14.80 19.87 -0.58
N ALA A 36 14.81 19.25 0.60
CA ALA A 36 16.00 19.19 1.45
C ALA A 36 16.88 17.99 1.04
N LYS A 37 18.18 18.23 0.84
CA LYS A 37 19.16 17.15 0.57
C LYS A 37 19.32 16.28 1.83
N PRO A 38 19.07 14.96 1.77
CA PRO A 38 19.18 14.11 2.95
C PRO A 38 20.64 13.88 3.33
N LYS A 39 20.94 14.03 4.63
CA LYS A 39 22.19 13.55 5.22
C LYS A 39 22.18 12.02 5.27
N LYS A 40 23.35 11.44 5.04
CA LYS A 40 23.63 10.00 5.16
C LYS A 40 23.61 9.66 6.66
N GLU A 41 23.29 8.41 7.00
CA GLU A 41 23.05 7.91 8.37
C GLU A 41 21.63 8.15 8.93
N GLU A 42 20.68 7.32 8.50
CA GLU A 42 19.57 6.85 9.35
C GLU A 42 18.92 5.63 8.66
N VAL A 43 19.61 4.49 8.70
CA VAL A 43 19.00 3.19 8.39
C VAL A 43 19.19 2.33 9.63
N LEU A 44 18.18 2.29 10.48
CA LEU A 44 18.12 1.36 11.60
C LEU A 44 18.00 -0.06 11.04
N SER A 45 19.08 -0.83 11.19
CA SER A 45 19.17 -2.24 10.83
C SER A 45 18.51 -3.12 11.90
N HIS A 46 17.19 -3.07 12.01
CA HIS A 46 16.47 -4.07 12.79
C HIS A 46 16.30 -5.33 11.92
N VAL A 47 17.32 -6.20 11.98
CA VAL A 47 17.29 -7.56 11.44
C VAL A 47 16.29 -8.36 12.29
N VAL A 48 15.09 -8.57 11.77
CA VAL A 48 14.11 -9.45 12.42
C VAL A 48 14.57 -10.90 12.24
N ARG A 49 14.87 -11.55 13.37
CA ARG A 49 15.21 -12.97 13.48
C ARG A 49 14.06 -13.85 12.96
N ASP A 50 14.43 -14.97 12.35
CA ASP A 50 13.53 -16.00 11.82
C ASP A 50 12.75 -16.69 12.96
N GLY A 51 11.68 -16.04 13.45
CA GLY A 51 10.58 -16.71 14.12
C GLY A 51 9.72 -17.47 13.12
N GLU A 52 8.99 -18.49 13.58
CA GLU A 52 8.10 -19.31 12.75
C GLU A 52 7.16 -18.41 11.94
N LEU A 53 7.36 -18.36 10.60
CA LEU A 53 6.60 -17.48 9.74
C LEU A 53 5.12 -17.89 9.77
N PRO A 54 4.17 -16.96 9.99
CA PRO A 54 2.76 -17.28 9.93
C PRO A 54 2.40 -17.92 8.58
N LYS A 55 1.45 -18.86 8.60
CA LYS A 55 1.16 -19.77 7.49
C LYS A 55 0.41 -19.06 6.34
N ARG A 56 1.07 -18.14 5.65
CA ARG A 56 0.69 -17.59 4.32
C ARG A 56 -0.75 -17.07 4.26
N CYS A 57 -1.73 -17.84 3.79
CA CYS A 57 -3.15 -17.43 3.80
C CYS A 57 -3.75 -17.30 5.23
N LYS A 58 -3.01 -17.72 6.26
CA LYS A 58 -3.31 -17.52 7.68
C LYS A 58 -2.55 -16.34 8.30
N GLY A 59 -1.91 -15.49 7.49
CA GLY A 59 -1.15 -14.33 7.94
C GLY A 59 0.31 -14.36 7.48
N GLY A 60 0.95 -13.20 7.56
CA GLY A 60 2.31 -12.97 7.09
C GLY A 60 2.88 -11.66 7.60
N TRP A 61 4.19 -11.49 7.48
CA TRP A 61 4.89 -10.25 7.85
C TRP A 61 5.32 -9.48 6.60
N PRO A 62 4.95 -8.19 6.43
CA PRO A 62 5.33 -7.40 5.25
C PRO A 62 6.84 -7.40 4.96
N ILE A 63 7.69 -7.26 6.00
CA ILE A 63 9.14 -7.26 5.84
C ILE A 63 9.68 -8.57 5.23
N GLN A 64 9.03 -9.69 5.54
CA GLN A 64 9.46 -11.01 5.05
C GLN A 64 9.09 -11.20 3.58
N ALA A 65 7.99 -10.58 3.12
CA ALA A 65 7.65 -10.54 1.70
C ALA A 65 8.71 -9.78 0.89
N TYR A 66 9.13 -8.61 1.36
CA TYR A 66 10.20 -7.84 0.72
C TYR A 66 11.55 -8.57 0.81
N SER A 67 11.86 -9.19 1.96
CA SER A 67 13.09 -9.98 2.12
C SER A 67 13.12 -11.19 1.19
N TRP A 68 11.97 -11.85 0.98
CA TRP A 68 11.83 -12.91 -0.01
C TRP A 68 12.12 -12.38 -1.42
N MET A 69 11.53 -11.25 -1.79
CA MET A 69 11.76 -10.60 -3.09
C MET A 69 13.23 -10.23 -3.30
N LYS A 70 13.93 -9.78 -2.25
CA LYS A 70 15.37 -9.51 -2.31
C LYS A 70 16.19 -10.78 -2.55
N ARG A 71 15.88 -11.88 -1.86
CA ARG A 71 16.66 -13.14 -1.93
C ARG A 71 16.36 -13.98 -3.17
N HIS A 72 15.09 -14.06 -3.57
CA HIS A 72 14.62 -15.04 -4.55
C HIS A 72 13.97 -14.43 -5.79
N GLY A 73 13.62 -13.14 -5.72
CA GLY A 73 12.80 -12.47 -6.72
C GLY A 73 11.33 -12.88 -6.65
N VAL A 74 10.48 -12.09 -7.27
CA VAL A 74 9.06 -12.40 -7.53
C VAL A 74 8.79 -12.19 -9.01
N VAL A 75 7.97 -13.07 -9.59
CA VAL A 75 7.55 -12.95 -10.99
C VAL A 75 6.40 -11.95 -11.12
N THR A 76 6.15 -11.48 -12.34
CA THR A 76 4.95 -10.70 -12.63
C THR A 76 3.69 -11.48 -12.24
N GLY A 77 2.74 -10.75 -11.67
CA GLY A 77 1.47 -11.30 -11.22
C GLY A 77 0.39 -10.24 -11.32
N GLY A 78 -0.82 -10.70 -11.52
CA GLY A 78 -1.95 -9.84 -11.85
C GLY A 78 -3.22 -10.30 -11.16
N LYS A 79 -4.34 -9.70 -11.58
CA LYS A 79 -5.67 -10.11 -11.11
C LYS A 79 -5.95 -11.56 -11.50
N TYR A 80 -6.97 -12.13 -10.88
CA TYR A 80 -7.52 -13.43 -11.28
C TYR A 80 -7.78 -13.46 -12.80
N GLU A 81 -7.34 -14.53 -13.46
CA GLU A 81 -7.43 -14.76 -14.93
C GLU A 81 -6.68 -13.77 -15.85
N GLN A 82 -5.86 -12.87 -15.31
CA GLN A 82 -5.05 -11.97 -16.13
C GLN A 82 -4.01 -12.76 -16.96
N LYS A 83 -3.95 -12.50 -18.28
CA LYS A 83 -3.21 -13.34 -19.25
C LYS A 83 -1.80 -12.87 -19.56
N ASP A 84 -1.52 -11.59 -19.39
CA ASP A 84 -0.28 -10.89 -19.76
C ASP A 84 0.77 -10.88 -18.63
N VAL A 85 0.67 -11.80 -17.67
CA VAL A 85 1.58 -11.93 -16.50
C VAL A 85 2.03 -13.38 -16.31
N CYS A 86 3.11 -13.64 -15.57
CA CYS A 86 3.56 -15.00 -15.31
C CYS A 86 2.61 -15.77 -14.36
N LYS A 87 2.19 -15.13 -13.26
CA LYS A 87 1.38 -15.75 -12.19
C LYS A 87 0.17 -14.88 -11.80
N PRO A 88 -0.99 -15.00 -12.47
CA PRO A 88 -2.20 -14.34 -12.01
C PRO A 88 -2.62 -14.86 -10.63
N TYR A 89 -3.32 -14.02 -9.85
CA TYR A 89 -3.86 -14.43 -8.55
C TYR A 89 -4.79 -15.63 -8.73
N VAL A 90 -4.70 -16.62 -7.85
CA VAL A 90 -5.39 -17.90 -8.06
C VAL A 90 -6.80 -17.96 -7.48
N PHE A 91 -7.13 -17.05 -6.56
CA PHE A 91 -8.46 -16.99 -5.97
C PHE A 91 -9.31 -16.00 -6.75
N TYR A 92 -10.54 -16.40 -7.08
CA TYR A 92 -11.51 -15.51 -7.69
C TYR A 92 -11.89 -14.38 -6.70
N PRO A 93 -12.20 -13.18 -7.18
CA PRO A 93 -12.66 -12.09 -6.31
C PRO A 93 -14.06 -12.42 -5.81
N CYS A 94 -14.20 -12.68 -4.51
CA CYS A 94 -15.45 -13.08 -3.89
C CYS A 94 -16.23 -11.87 -3.35
N GLY A 95 -17.54 -12.05 -3.14
CA GLY A 95 -18.42 -11.02 -2.58
C GLY A 95 -18.96 -10.05 -3.63
N LYS A 96 -19.89 -9.19 -3.20
CA LYS A 96 -20.51 -8.18 -4.07
C LYS A 96 -19.71 -6.88 -3.96
N HIS A 97 -19.05 -6.52 -5.04
CA HIS A 97 -18.33 -5.25 -5.18
C HIS A 97 -19.08 -4.38 -6.19
N LYS A 98 -19.15 -3.07 -5.92
CA LYS A 98 -19.79 -2.12 -6.84
C LYS A 98 -19.06 -2.14 -8.18
N ASP A 99 -19.81 -2.16 -9.28
CA ASP A 99 -19.30 -2.08 -10.65
C ASP A 99 -18.33 -3.22 -11.06
N LEU A 100 -18.34 -4.35 -10.36
CA LEU A 100 -17.55 -5.54 -10.69
C LEU A 100 -18.43 -6.79 -10.88
N PRO A 101 -18.01 -7.75 -11.74
CA PRO A 101 -18.72 -9.02 -11.89
C PRO A 101 -18.76 -9.79 -10.57
N TYR A 102 -19.89 -10.44 -10.29
CA TYR A 102 -20.05 -11.30 -9.12
C TYR A 102 -19.56 -12.72 -9.44
N TYR A 103 -18.49 -13.16 -8.76
CA TYR A 103 -17.92 -14.49 -8.94
C TYR A 103 -18.34 -15.50 -7.86
N GLY A 104 -19.18 -15.08 -6.90
CA GLY A 104 -19.69 -15.94 -5.83
C GLY A 104 -19.43 -15.38 -4.42
N PRO A 105 -19.96 -16.05 -3.38
CA PRO A 105 -19.76 -15.64 -1.99
C PRO A 105 -18.30 -15.84 -1.57
N CYS A 106 -17.87 -15.08 -0.54
CA CYS A 106 -16.58 -15.33 0.10
C CYS A 106 -16.63 -16.59 0.96
N PRO A 107 -15.53 -17.37 1.02
CA PRO A 107 -15.47 -18.53 1.89
C PRO A 107 -15.58 -18.08 3.36
N LYS A 108 -16.14 -18.97 4.20
CA LYS A 108 -16.21 -18.72 5.65
C LYS A 108 -14.83 -18.72 6.30
N ASP A 109 -13.95 -19.58 5.79
CA ASP A 109 -12.57 -19.73 6.24
C ASP A 109 -11.57 -19.26 5.17
N SER A 110 -10.33 -18.99 5.58
CA SER A 110 -9.25 -18.70 4.65
C SER A 110 -9.03 -19.86 3.68
N TRP A 111 -8.86 -19.54 2.40
CA TRP A 111 -8.43 -20.51 1.40
C TRP A 111 -7.10 -21.19 1.81
N PRO A 112 -6.93 -22.49 1.51
CA PRO A 112 -5.65 -23.15 1.71
C PRO A 112 -4.59 -22.49 0.83
N THR A 113 -3.38 -22.38 1.36
CA THR A 113 -2.29 -21.79 0.59
C THR A 113 -1.95 -22.65 -0.63
N PRO A 114 -1.93 -22.06 -1.85
CA PRO A 114 -1.55 -22.78 -3.05
C PRO A 114 -0.13 -23.33 -2.97
N LYS A 115 0.09 -24.51 -3.56
CA LYS A 115 1.44 -25.08 -3.71
C LYS A 115 2.28 -24.16 -4.60
N CYS A 116 3.53 -23.93 -4.18
CA CYS A 116 4.48 -23.15 -4.98
C CYS A 116 4.85 -23.92 -6.25
N ARG A 117 4.54 -23.36 -7.42
CA ARG A 117 4.92 -23.92 -8.73
C ARG A 117 5.80 -22.91 -9.46
N LYS A 118 7.04 -23.28 -9.78
CA LYS A 118 8.04 -22.43 -10.45
C LYS A 118 7.92 -22.44 -11.98
N ILE A 119 6.72 -22.18 -12.48
CA ILE A 119 6.39 -22.17 -13.93
C ILE A 119 5.31 -21.13 -14.21
N CYS A 120 5.46 -20.33 -15.27
CA CYS A 120 4.44 -19.35 -15.65
C CYS A 120 3.19 -20.00 -16.26
N GLN A 121 2.10 -19.24 -16.38
CA GLN A 121 0.91 -19.70 -17.05
C GLN A 121 1.15 -20.01 -18.54
N ARG A 122 0.31 -20.88 -19.11
CA ARG A 122 0.42 -21.28 -20.52
C ARG A 122 0.29 -20.05 -21.44
N LYS A 123 1.07 -20.02 -22.52
CA LYS A 123 1.14 -18.92 -23.52
C LYS A 123 1.83 -17.64 -23.03
N TYR A 124 2.24 -17.54 -21.77
CA TYR A 124 3.13 -16.46 -21.33
C TYR A 124 4.53 -16.71 -21.89
N LYS A 125 5.14 -15.70 -22.53
CA LYS A 125 6.33 -15.87 -23.36
C LYS A 125 7.64 -15.91 -22.56
N ILE A 126 7.68 -15.24 -21.41
CA ILE A 126 8.89 -15.12 -20.58
C ILE A 126 8.92 -16.29 -19.60
N SER A 127 10.07 -16.92 -19.40
CA SER A 127 10.19 -18.03 -18.44
C SER A 127 10.08 -17.56 -17.00
N TYR A 128 9.78 -18.49 -16.07
CA TYR A 128 9.65 -18.16 -14.64
C TYR A 128 10.93 -17.57 -14.03
N GLN A 129 12.11 -17.93 -14.54
CA GLN A 129 13.36 -17.38 -13.99
C GLN A 129 13.68 -16.00 -14.56
N GLU A 130 13.43 -15.78 -15.86
CA GLU A 130 13.65 -14.51 -16.53
C GLU A 130 12.68 -13.42 -16.07
N ASP A 131 11.45 -13.80 -15.70
CA ASP A 131 10.42 -12.86 -15.24
C ASP A 131 10.60 -12.39 -13.78
N LYS A 132 11.70 -12.78 -13.12
CA LYS A 132 11.92 -12.42 -11.71
C LYS A 132 12.37 -10.97 -11.54
N HIS A 133 11.62 -10.24 -10.74
CA HIS A 133 11.96 -8.91 -10.24
C HIS A 133 12.48 -8.99 -8.81
N PHE A 134 13.57 -8.29 -8.53
CA PHE A 134 14.27 -8.33 -7.25
C PHE A 134 14.22 -7.00 -6.54
N ALA A 135 14.17 -7.03 -5.22
CA ALA A 135 14.46 -5.88 -4.38
C ALA A 135 15.98 -5.81 -4.12
N LYS A 136 16.55 -4.61 -4.15
CA LYS A 136 17.93 -4.31 -3.77
C LYS A 136 18.05 -4.02 -2.26
N HIS A 137 17.19 -3.14 -1.76
CA HIS A 137 17.14 -2.75 -0.35
C HIS A 137 15.75 -3.00 0.23
N VAL A 138 15.72 -3.38 1.50
CA VAL A 138 14.50 -3.68 2.26
C VAL A 138 14.75 -3.17 3.67
N TYR A 139 13.84 -2.36 4.19
CA TYR A 139 14.01 -1.72 5.50
C TYR A 139 12.66 -1.34 6.11
N TYR A 140 12.66 -1.25 7.44
CA TYR A 140 11.62 -0.54 8.16
C TYR A 140 11.86 0.96 8.07
N LEU A 141 10.77 1.72 8.01
CA LEU A 141 10.81 3.15 8.24
C LEU A 141 10.78 3.42 9.74
N PRO A 142 11.46 4.47 10.22
CA PRO A 142 11.31 4.90 11.60
C PRO A 142 9.86 5.32 11.83
N ASN A 143 9.38 5.15 13.06
CA ASN A 143 8.10 5.69 13.52
C ASN A 143 8.21 7.22 13.65
N ASN A 144 8.28 7.87 12.49
CA ASN A 144 8.46 9.30 12.34
C ASN A 144 7.70 9.73 11.09
N GLU A 145 6.63 10.47 11.30
CA GLU A 145 5.72 10.89 10.25
C GLU A 145 6.42 11.61 9.09
N THR A 146 7.32 12.55 9.39
CA THR A 146 8.08 13.31 8.39
C THR A 146 8.93 12.37 7.54
N ARG A 147 9.62 11.41 8.16
CA ARG A 147 10.44 10.41 7.43
C ARG A 147 9.60 9.50 6.56
N ILE A 148 8.42 9.09 7.03
CA ILE A 148 7.48 8.27 6.24
C ILE A 148 7.00 9.05 5.02
N ARG A 149 6.62 10.32 5.19
CA ARG A 149 6.22 11.20 4.07
C ARG A 149 7.35 11.40 3.07
N GLU A 150 8.57 11.65 3.56
CA GLU A 150 9.75 11.76 2.70
C GLU A 150 9.99 10.49 1.88
N GLU A 151 9.82 9.30 2.48
CA GLU A 151 9.95 8.05 1.76
C GLU A 151 8.85 7.90 0.70
N ILE A 152 7.59 8.14 1.05
CA ILE A 152 6.51 8.03 0.06
C ILE A 152 6.76 9.00 -1.10
N LEU A 153 7.22 10.21 -0.79
CA LEU A 153 7.60 11.21 -1.78
C LEU A 153 8.76 10.73 -2.66
N LYS A 154 9.86 10.27 -2.10
CA LYS A 154 11.09 9.97 -2.86
C LYS A 154 10.99 8.66 -3.65
N THR A 155 10.09 7.77 -3.25
CA THR A 155 10.22 6.33 -3.59
C THR A 155 8.92 5.70 -4.05
N GLY A 156 7.80 6.38 -3.79
CA GLY A 156 6.46 5.84 -4.00
C GLY A 156 5.91 5.12 -2.76
N PRO A 157 4.79 4.41 -2.94
CA PRO A 157 4.03 3.83 -1.83
C PRO A 157 4.81 2.91 -0.91
N VAL A 158 4.41 2.87 0.36
CA VAL A 158 4.99 2.01 1.40
C VAL A 158 3.92 1.06 1.95
N VAL A 159 4.33 -0.04 2.58
CA VAL A 159 3.41 -0.98 3.20
C VAL A 159 3.38 -0.73 4.70
N ALA A 160 2.22 -0.40 5.24
CA ALA A 160 2.00 -0.32 6.68
C ALA A 160 1.32 -1.59 7.19
N ALA A 161 1.50 -1.88 8.47
CA ALA A 161 0.65 -2.80 9.21
C ALA A 161 0.04 -2.02 10.38
N PHE A 162 -1.26 -2.19 10.60
CA PHE A 162 -1.98 -1.54 11.69
C PHE A 162 -2.94 -2.53 12.36
N ASN A 163 -3.27 -2.27 13.62
CA ASN A 163 -4.25 -3.07 14.36
C ASN A 163 -5.66 -2.69 13.90
N VAL A 164 -6.46 -3.70 13.58
CA VAL A 164 -7.85 -3.56 13.18
C VAL A 164 -8.72 -3.79 14.40
N TYR A 165 -9.60 -2.84 14.67
CA TYR A 165 -10.56 -2.92 15.76
C TYR A 165 -11.97 -3.13 15.19
N GLN A 166 -12.90 -3.58 16.03
CA GLN A 166 -14.28 -3.89 15.60
C GLN A 166 -14.97 -2.70 14.91
N ASP A 167 -14.74 -1.49 15.40
CA ASP A 167 -15.30 -0.25 14.85
C ASP A 167 -14.84 0.04 13.41
N PHE A 168 -13.67 -0.42 12.99
CA PHE A 168 -13.19 -0.29 11.61
C PHE A 168 -14.12 -0.96 10.59
N SER A 169 -14.79 -2.07 10.96
CA SER A 169 -15.76 -2.75 10.09
C SER A 169 -16.99 -1.89 9.77
N TYR A 170 -17.26 -0.87 10.59
CA TYR A 170 -18.34 0.09 10.42
C TYR A 170 -17.90 1.35 9.68
N TYR A 171 -16.61 1.52 9.34
CA TYR A 171 -16.12 2.67 8.61
C TYR A 171 -16.82 2.82 7.24
N LYS A 172 -17.39 4.01 6.98
CA LYS A 172 -18.06 4.37 5.72
C LYS A 172 -17.44 5.57 5.00
N GLY A 173 -16.57 6.32 5.66
CA GLY A 173 -15.97 7.55 5.13
C GLY A 173 -15.36 8.41 6.24
N GLY A 174 -14.83 9.58 5.86
CA GLY A 174 -14.15 10.48 6.80
C GLY A 174 -12.68 10.13 7.01
N ILE A 175 -12.14 10.47 8.18
CA ILE A 175 -10.80 10.09 8.64
C ILE A 175 -10.98 9.16 9.82
N TYR A 176 -10.54 7.92 9.68
CA TYR A 176 -10.66 6.90 10.73
C TYR A 176 -9.76 7.26 11.92
N VAL A 177 -10.36 7.20 13.11
CA VAL A 177 -9.71 7.25 14.42
C VAL A 177 -10.40 6.16 15.22
N HIS A 178 -9.64 5.25 15.81
CA HIS A 178 -10.25 4.21 16.63
C HIS A 178 -10.94 4.83 17.86
N LYS A 179 -12.14 4.35 18.19
CA LYS A 179 -12.95 4.87 19.30
C LYS A 179 -13.42 3.78 20.26
N TRP A 180 -13.74 2.58 19.76
CA TRP A 180 -14.29 1.52 20.58
C TRP A 180 -14.10 0.14 19.95
N GLY A 181 -14.30 -0.90 20.75
CA GLY A 181 -14.31 -2.29 20.30
C GLY A 181 -12.95 -2.96 20.41
N GLU A 182 -12.98 -4.29 20.48
CA GLU A 182 -11.80 -5.10 20.73
C GLU A 182 -10.83 -5.15 19.52
N ASP A 183 -9.57 -5.43 19.80
CA ASP A 183 -8.57 -5.75 18.78
C ASP A 183 -8.95 -7.06 18.07
N THR A 184 -9.12 -6.99 16.75
CA THR A 184 -9.51 -8.13 15.89
C THR A 184 -8.34 -8.71 15.11
N GLY A 185 -7.14 -8.18 15.30
CA GLY A 185 -5.90 -8.60 14.66
C GLY A 185 -5.24 -7.47 13.86
N ALA A 186 -4.19 -7.80 13.11
CA ALA A 186 -3.45 -6.84 12.32
C ALA A 186 -3.76 -6.99 10.81
N HIS A 187 -3.74 -5.87 10.09
CA HIS A 187 -3.91 -5.84 8.64
C HIS A 187 -2.79 -5.04 7.96
N ALA A 188 -2.32 -5.54 6.83
CA ALA A 188 -1.29 -4.88 6.02
C ALA A 188 -1.92 -4.13 4.85
N VAL A 189 -1.52 -2.87 4.68
CA VAL A 189 -2.12 -1.95 3.71
C VAL A 189 -1.07 -1.13 2.98
N LYS A 190 -1.44 -0.58 1.81
CA LYS A 190 -0.53 0.24 1.01
C LYS A 190 -0.83 1.72 1.24
N VAL A 191 0.10 2.43 1.88
CA VAL A 191 0.02 3.89 2.06
C VAL A 191 0.53 4.56 0.79
N ILE A 192 -0.33 5.32 0.13
CA ILE A 192 -0.04 5.91 -1.20
C ILE A 192 0.11 7.43 -1.15
N GLY A 193 -0.22 8.06 -0.03
CA GLY A 193 -0.14 9.50 0.14
C GLY A 193 -0.64 9.95 1.50
N TRP A 194 -0.81 11.26 1.65
CA TRP A 194 -1.31 11.91 2.85
C TRP A 194 -2.01 13.21 2.48
N GLY A 195 -2.77 13.77 3.41
CA GLY A 195 -3.41 15.08 3.27
C GLY A 195 -3.88 15.63 4.60
N SER A 196 -4.70 16.67 4.52
CA SER A 196 -5.37 17.32 5.65
C SER A 196 -6.80 17.66 5.23
N GLU A 197 -7.77 17.45 6.11
CA GLU A 197 -9.18 17.81 5.91
C GLU A 197 -9.72 18.38 7.21
N ASN A 198 -10.24 19.62 7.18
CA ASN A 198 -10.80 20.31 8.35
C ASN A 198 -9.88 20.32 9.59
N GLY A 199 -8.58 20.55 9.37
CA GLY A 199 -7.57 20.57 10.44
C GLY A 199 -7.13 19.18 10.94
N VAL A 200 -7.62 18.09 10.35
CA VAL A 200 -7.21 16.72 10.68
C VAL A 200 -6.33 16.15 9.58
N ASP A 201 -5.11 15.80 9.97
CA ASP A 201 -4.10 15.19 9.13
C ASP A 201 -4.35 13.69 8.95
N TYR A 202 -4.19 13.17 7.73
CA TYR A 202 -4.45 11.76 7.42
C TYR A 202 -3.44 11.12 6.47
N TRP A 203 -3.34 9.80 6.56
CA TRP A 203 -2.76 8.91 5.54
C TRP A 203 -3.84 8.47 4.55
N LEU A 204 -3.53 8.50 3.25
CA LEU A 204 -4.38 7.94 2.20
C LEU A 204 -3.92 6.50 1.90
N ILE A 205 -4.83 5.55 2.04
CA ILE A 205 -4.51 4.14 2.01
C ILE A 205 -5.33 3.41 0.95
N ALA A 206 -4.64 2.64 0.12
CA ALA A 206 -5.24 1.67 -0.78
C ALA A 206 -5.38 0.32 -0.05
N ASN A 207 -6.61 -0.13 0.13
CA ASN A 207 -6.93 -1.41 0.76
C ASN A 207 -6.99 -2.54 -0.28
N SER A 208 -6.73 -3.77 0.15
CA SER A 208 -6.78 -4.97 -0.70
C SER A 208 -8.20 -5.50 -0.96
N TRP A 209 -9.22 -4.72 -0.65
CA TRP A 209 -10.64 -5.03 -0.86
C TRP A 209 -11.28 -4.07 -1.87
N ASN A 210 -10.52 -3.66 -2.88
CA ASN A 210 -10.93 -2.72 -3.93
C ASN A 210 -11.48 -1.39 -3.39
N SER A 211 -10.88 -0.86 -2.32
CA SER A 211 -11.35 0.34 -1.65
C SER A 211 -10.19 1.20 -1.15
N TYR A 212 -10.50 2.46 -0.83
CA TYR A 212 -9.60 3.39 -0.18
C TYR A 212 -10.17 3.81 1.15
N PHE A 213 -9.29 4.12 2.10
CA PHE A 213 -9.69 4.75 3.35
C PHE A 213 -8.64 5.78 3.78
N ARG A 214 -9.04 6.62 4.74
CA ARG A 214 -8.18 7.60 5.37
C ARG A 214 -8.14 7.31 6.86
N ILE A 215 -6.99 7.46 7.47
CA ILE A 215 -6.75 7.25 8.90
C ILE A 215 -5.88 8.39 9.41
N VAL A 216 -6.13 8.84 10.65
CA VAL A 216 -5.39 9.96 11.23
C VAL A 216 -3.88 9.70 11.21
N ARG A 217 -3.12 10.73 10.85
CA ARG A 217 -1.66 10.73 10.74
C ARG A 217 -1.03 11.51 11.89
N GLY A 218 0.20 11.15 12.26
CA GLY A 218 1.04 11.88 13.22
C GLY A 218 0.74 11.54 14.68
N THR A 219 -0.17 10.60 14.92
CA THR A 219 -0.58 10.14 16.26
C THR A 219 -0.33 8.65 16.45
N ASN A 220 0.25 7.97 15.45
CA ASN A 220 0.42 6.53 15.42
C ASN A 220 -0.87 5.74 15.78
N ASN A 221 -2.03 6.25 15.34
CA ASN A 221 -3.33 5.62 15.61
C ASN A 221 -3.33 4.17 15.09
N CYS A 222 -3.74 3.23 15.95
CA CYS A 222 -3.70 1.79 15.68
C CYS A 222 -2.30 1.24 15.31
N GLY A 223 -1.22 1.91 15.71
CA GLY A 223 0.16 1.48 15.44
C GLY A 223 0.59 1.62 13.98
N ILE A 224 -0.15 2.38 13.15
CA ILE A 224 0.05 2.38 11.70
C ILE A 224 1.43 2.91 11.25
N GLU A 225 2.09 3.72 12.07
CA GLU A 225 3.39 4.32 11.79
C GLU A 225 4.56 3.47 12.33
N GLU A 226 4.30 2.43 13.13
CA GLU A 226 5.35 1.63 13.80
C GLU A 226 6.06 0.65 12.87
N ARG A 227 5.32 0.04 11.95
CA ARG A 227 5.78 -1.13 11.17
C ARG A 227 5.69 -0.89 9.67
N MET A 228 5.91 0.35 9.25
CA MET A 228 5.96 0.67 7.83
C MET A 228 7.24 0.10 7.19
N VAL A 229 7.08 -0.59 6.08
CA VAL A 229 8.14 -1.25 5.32
C VAL A 229 8.20 -0.65 3.94
N ALA A 230 9.42 -0.39 3.49
CA ALA A 230 9.72 0.01 2.13
C ALA A 230 10.83 -0.85 1.55
N GLY A 231 10.99 -0.78 0.23
CA GLY A 231 12.08 -1.44 -0.46
C GLY A 231 12.40 -0.76 -1.78
N ARG A 232 13.69 -0.80 -2.15
CA ARG A 232 14.18 -0.30 -3.43
C ARG A 232 14.31 -1.46 -4.39
N MET A 233 13.77 -1.32 -5.58
CA MET A 233 13.89 -2.31 -6.64
C MET A 233 15.35 -2.37 -7.14
N LYS A 234 15.78 -3.55 -7.59
CA LYS A 234 17.04 -3.70 -8.31
C LYS A 234 16.84 -3.14 -9.72
N SER A 235 17.63 -2.13 -10.06
CA SER A 235 17.75 -1.56 -11.41
C SER A 235 18.30 -2.57 -12.40
#